data_AF-A0A6S6RX81-F1
#
_entry.id   AF-A0A6S6RX81-F1
#
_cell.length_a   1.000
_cell.length_b   1.000
_cell.length_c   1.000
_cell.angle_alpha   90.00
_cell.angle_beta   90.00
_cell.angle_gamma   90.00
#
_symmetry.space_group_name_H-M   'P 1'
#
loop_
_entity.id
_entity.type
_entity.pdbx_description
1 polymer ?
#
loop_
_entity_poly.entity_id
_entity_poly.type
_entity_poly.pdbx_seq_one_letter_code
_entity_poly.pdbx_strand_id
1 'polypeptide(L)'
;MNRRTTYKKIGSMAALVALLFTSCYEIIPVEKSLLSEEELIPILKDIHIAEALLTETVDRRKKDSLARFYYGQIFELHQVDSATFNKSMHAYFTDPPALDSLYQEVIDAIGEEKKTLLGDKKAPKREK
;
A
#
# COMPACT_ATOMS: atom_id res chain seq x y z
N MET A 1 42.55 45.55 4.88
CA MET A 1 41.43 44.59 4.86
C MET A 1 41.97 43.16 4.93
N ASN A 2 41.48 42.31 5.83
CA ASN A 2 42.18 41.08 6.25
C ASN A 2 41.86 39.85 5.38
N ARG A 3 42.69 39.57 4.36
CA ARG A 3 42.51 38.42 3.46
C ARG A 3 42.58 37.06 4.20
N ARG A 4 43.38 36.95 5.29
CA ARG A 4 43.55 35.68 6.04
C ARG A 4 42.24 35.20 6.67
N THR A 5 41.41 36.11 7.19
CA THR A 5 40.09 35.77 7.73
C THR A 5 39.10 35.33 6.64
N THR A 6 39.23 35.84 5.41
CA THR A 6 38.35 35.45 4.29
C THR A 6 38.63 34.01 3.87
N TYR A 7 39.91 33.64 3.65
CA TYR A 7 40.28 32.25 3.31
C TYR A 7 39.87 31.25 4.40
N LYS A 8 40.01 31.62 5.70
CA LYS A 8 39.58 30.75 6.80
C LYS A 8 38.07 30.51 6.84
N LYS A 9 37.25 31.52 6.47
CA LYS A 9 35.80 31.37 6.30
C LYS A 9 35.43 30.53 5.08
N ILE A 10 36.09 30.75 3.93
CA ILE A 10 35.84 29.99 2.70
C ILE A 10 36.14 28.50 2.90
N GLY A 11 37.29 28.16 3.51
CA GLY A 11 37.63 26.77 3.83
C GLY A 11 36.63 26.12 4.79
N SER A 12 36.17 26.85 5.81
CA SER A 12 35.14 26.35 6.74
C SER A 12 33.79 26.11 6.06
N MET A 13 33.42 26.92 5.07
CA MET A 13 32.16 26.78 4.34
C MET A 13 32.24 25.62 3.32
N ALA A 14 33.38 25.45 2.65
CA ALA A 14 33.62 24.33 1.74
C ALA A 14 33.59 22.97 2.47
N ALA A 15 34.15 22.89 3.68
CA ALA A 15 34.08 21.68 4.51
C ALA A 15 32.64 21.32 4.91
N LEU A 16 31.81 22.33 5.21
CA LEU A 16 30.40 22.15 5.56
C LEU A 16 29.56 21.69 4.36
N VAL A 17 29.87 22.20 3.15
CA VAL A 17 29.25 21.75 1.89
C VAL A 17 29.69 20.32 1.51
N ALA A 18 30.96 19.95 1.71
CA ALA A 18 31.45 18.61 1.43
C ALA A 18 30.72 17.52 2.25
N LEU A 19 30.35 17.85 3.50
CA LEU A 19 29.58 16.99 4.41
C LEU A 19 28.14 16.71 3.94
N LEU A 20 27.58 17.52 3.02
CA LEU A 20 26.24 17.30 2.46
C LEU A 20 26.23 16.25 1.33
N PHE A 21 27.40 15.88 0.79
CA PHE A 21 27.50 14.89 -0.28
C PHE A 21 27.77 13.46 0.20
N THR A 22 27.99 13.24 1.51
CA THR A 22 28.14 11.90 2.09
C THR A 22 26.77 11.25 2.34
N SER A 23 26.00 11.07 1.26
CA SER A 23 24.82 10.20 1.27
C SER A 23 25.27 8.75 1.36
N CYS A 24 24.82 8.03 2.38
CA CYS A 24 25.06 6.59 2.48
C CYS A 24 23.91 5.86 1.77
N TYR A 25 24.19 5.29 0.59
CA TYR A 25 23.21 4.46 -0.11
C TYR A 25 23.30 3.02 0.40
N GLU A 26 22.41 2.66 1.32
CA GLU A 26 22.19 1.27 1.70
C GLU A 26 21.30 0.59 0.66
N ILE A 27 21.78 -0.54 0.13
CA ILE A 27 20.95 -1.40 -0.73
C ILE A 27 19.96 -2.10 0.20
N ILE A 28 18.71 -1.66 0.19
CA ILE A 28 17.61 -2.38 0.84
C ILE A 28 17.52 -3.76 0.16
N PRO A 29 17.69 -4.87 0.88
CA PRO A 29 17.53 -6.19 0.30
C PRO A 29 16.06 -6.40 -0.05
N VAL A 30 15.78 -6.94 -1.24
CA VAL A 30 14.42 -7.30 -1.66
C VAL A 30 13.89 -8.38 -0.71
N GLU A 31 13.03 -7.99 0.23
CA GLU A 31 12.33 -8.94 1.09
C GLU A 31 11.35 -9.74 0.21
N LYS A 32 11.35 -11.07 0.37
CA LYS A 32 10.43 -11.93 -0.37
C LYS A 32 9.05 -11.86 0.28
N SER A 33 8.00 -11.83 -0.55
CA SER A 33 6.64 -11.96 -0.05
C SER A 33 6.47 -13.25 0.74
N LEU A 34 5.69 -13.20 1.83
CA LEU A 34 5.35 -14.38 2.65
C LEU A 34 4.04 -15.02 2.17
N LEU A 35 3.28 -14.31 1.34
CA LEU A 35 2.03 -14.73 0.72
C LEU A 35 2.21 -14.71 -0.81
N SER A 36 1.54 -15.64 -1.49
CA SER A 36 1.41 -15.67 -2.94
C SER A 36 0.47 -14.57 -3.46
N GLU A 37 0.42 -14.36 -4.77
CA GLU A 37 -0.49 -13.37 -5.38
C GLU A 37 -1.93 -13.87 -5.27
N GLU A 38 -2.13 -15.19 -5.41
CA GLU A 38 -3.39 -15.88 -5.20
C GLU A 38 -3.95 -15.74 -3.77
N GLU A 39 -3.07 -15.55 -2.77
CA GLU A 39 -3.46 -15.21 -1.38
C GLU A 39 -3.68 -13.69 -1.19
N LEU A 40 -2.85 -12.85 -1.80
CA LEU A 40 -2.92 -11.38 -1.65
C LEU A 40 -4.12 -10.76 -2.37
N ILE A 41 -4.48 -11.24 -3.57
CA ILE A 41 -5.58 -10.72 -4.38
C ILE A 41 -6.91 -10.67 -3.59
N PRO A 42 -7.42 -11.75 -2.99
CA PRO A 42 -8.68 -11.72 -2.25
C PRO A 42 -8.62 -10.84 -0.99
N ILE A 43 -7.48 -10.80 -0.29
CA ILE A 43 -7.27 -9.93 0.88
C ILE A 43 -7.35 -8.45 0.46
N LEU A 44 -6.62 -8.06 -0.58
CA LEU A 44 -6.60 -6.69 -1.11
C LEU A 44 -7.97 -6.27 -1.65
N LYS A 45 -8.64 -7.18 -2.37
CA LYS A 45 -10.02 -6.99 -2.88
C LYS A 45 -10.98 -6.64 -1.74
N ASP A 46 -10.98 -7.40 -0.65
CA ASP A 46 -11.85 -7.15 0.51
C ASP A 46 -11.45 -5.87 1.28
N ILE A 47 -10.15 -5.55 1.40
CA ILE A 47 -9.65 -4.29 1.99
C ILE A 47 -10.16 -3.07 1.22
N HIS A 48 -10.10 -3.09 -0.12
CA HIS A 48 -10.55 -1.97 -0.95
C HIS A 48 -12.08 -1.84 -0.98
N ILE A 49 -12.83 -2.95 -0.88
CA ILE A 49 -14.28 -2.93 -0.65
C ILE A 49 -14.59 -2.30 0.72
N ALA A 50 -13.81 -2.60 1.76
CA ALA A 50 -13.99 -2.01 3.09
C ALA A 50 -13.70 -0.50 3.12
N GLU A 51 -12.65 -0.02 2.45
CA GLU A 51 -12.42 1.44 2.30
C GLU A 51 -13.53 2.13 1.48
N ALA A 52 -14.07 1.48 0.45
CA ALA A 52 -15.19 2.02 -0.32
C ALA A 52 -16.43 2.27 0.56
N LEU A 53 -16.75 1.35 1.48
CA LEU A 53 -17.82 1.53 2.49
C LEU A 53 -17.54 2.66 3.48
N LEU A 54 -16.26 2.99 3.72
CA LEU A 54 -15.83 4.02 4.66
C LEU A 54 -15.71 5.43 4.05
N THR A 55 -15.85 5.58 2.73
CA THR A 55 -15.75 6.88 2.03
C THR A 55 -16.69 7.95 2.59
N GLU A 56 -17.94 7.58 2.90
CA GLU A 56 -18.97 8.48 3.46
C GLU A 56 -18.77 8.79 4.97
N THR A 57 -17.77 8.20 5.64
CA THR A 57 -17.55 8.37 7.09
C THR A 57 -16.75 9.62 7.40
N VAL A 58 -17.43 10.77 7.49
CA VAL A 58 -16.84 12.10 7.72
C VAL A 58 -16.08 12.24 9.06
N ASP A 59 -16.49 11.54 10.12
CA ASP A 59 -15.75 11.54 11.40
C ASP A 59 -14.54 10.61 11.32
N ARG A 60 -13.35 11.20 11.11
CA ARG A 60 -12.08 10.47 11.00
C ARG A 60 -11.88 9.45 12.12
N ARG A 61 -12.19 9.75 13.38
CA ARG A 61 -11.96 8.79 14.49
C ARG A 61 -12.88 7.58 14.40
N LYS A 62 -14.10 7.75 13.87
CA LYS A 62 -15.01 6.63 13.59
C LYS A 62 -14.51 5.85 12.38
N LYS A 63 -14.06 6.53 11.32
CA LYS A 63 -13.44 5.88 10.16
C LYS A 63 -12.22 5.04 10.57
N ASP A 64 -11.27 5.60 11.30
CA ASP A 64 -10.06 4.91 11.80
C ASP A 64 -10.43 3.65 12.63
N SER A 65 -11.46 3.77 13.47
CA SER A 65 -11.95 2.68 14.32
C SER A 65 -12.63 1.57 13.52
N LEU A 66 -13.46 1.93 12.53
CA LEU A 66 -14.15 0.97 11.66
C LEU A 66 -13.18 0.30 10.67
N ALA A 67 -12.22 1.03 10.10
CA ALA A 67 -11.15 0.46 9.28
C ALA A 67 -10.36 -0.60 10.07
N ARG A 68 -9.95 -0.29 11.30
CA ARG A 68 -9.27 -1.25 12.17
C ARG A 68 -10.12 -2.50 12.48
N PHE A 69 -11.43 -2.33 12.64
CA PHE A 69 -12.35 -3.46 12.85
C PHE A 69 -12.48 -4.32 11.58
N TYR A 70 -12.74 -3.71 10.41
CA TYR A 70 -12.87 -4.43 9.14
C TYR A 70 -11.58 -5.15 8.75
N TYR A 71 -10.42 -4.51 8.85
CA TYR A 71 -9.14 -5.16 8.58
C TYR A 71 -8.90 -6.36 9.50
N GLY A 72 -9.26 -6.26 10.78
CA GLY A 72 -9.20 -7.40 11.72
C GLY A 72 -10.07 -8.59 11.27
N GLN A 73 -11.29 -8.32 10.78
CA GLN A 73 -12.21 -9.36 10.28
C GLN A 73 -11.77 -9.94 8.92
N ILE A 74 -11.16 -9.14 8.04
CA ILE A 74 -10.61 -9.61 6.76
C ILE A 74 -9.39 -10.51 7.00
N PHE A 75 -8.49 -10.11 7.90
CA PHE A 75 -7.35 -10.93 8.32
C PHE A 75 -7.78 -12.25 8.98
N GLU A 76 -8.83 -12.24 9.82
CA GLU A 76 -9.44 -13.45 10.38
C GLU A 76 -10.07 -14.36 9.29
N LEU A 77 -10.80 -13.78 8.34
CA LEU A 77 -11.44 -14.49 7.23
C LEU A 77 -10.43 -15.24 6.34
N HIS A 78 -9.32 -14.58 6.00
CA HIS A 78 -8.25 -15.14 5.15
C HIS A 78 -7.17 -15.90 5.93
N GLN A 79 -7.32 -16.07 7.26
CA GLN A 79 -6.40 -16.79 8.14
C GLN A 79 -4.96 -16.24 8.17
N VAL A 80 -4.79 -14.94 7.90
CA VAL A 80 -3.50 -14.24 7.78
C VAL A 80 -3.36 -13.22 8.92
N ASP A 81 -2.19 -13.12 9.55
CA ASP A 81 -1.92 -12.03 10.49
C ASP A 81 -1.43 -10.74 9.79
N SER A 82 -1.68 -9.59 10.41
CA SER A 82 -1.38 -8.29 9.79
C SER A 82 0.12 -8.00 9.61
N ALA A 83 1.02 -8.64 10.37
CA ALA A 83 2.46 -8.51 10.15
C ALA A 83 2.91 -9.35 8.95
N THR A 84 2.35 -10.56 8.77
CA THR A 84 2.58 -11.39 7.56
C THR A 84 2.06 -10.70 6.30
N PHE A 85 0.86 -10.10 6.34
CA PHE A 85 0.35 -9.27 5.24
C PHE A 85 1.26 -8.06 4.95
N ASN A 86 1.62 -7.28 5.97
CA ASN A 86 2.45 -6.08 5.77
C ASN A 86 3.84 -6.41 5.20
N LYS A 87 4.48 -7.48 5.65
CA LYS A 87 5.76 -7.96 5.07
C LYS A 87 5.61 -8.42 3.62
N SER A 88 4.50 -9.07 3.30
CA SER A 88 4.20 -9.48 1.93
C SER A 88 4.08 -8.27 1.01
N MET A 89 3.32 -7.24 1.42
CA MET A 89 3.21 -5.98 0.67
C MET A 89 4.54 -5.21 0.57
N HIS A 90 5.43 -5.31 1.56
CA HIS A 90 6.76 -4.68 1.49
C HIS A 90 7.62 -5.18 0.32
N ALA A 91 7.46 -6.43 -0.12
CA ALA A 91 8.13 -6.93 -1.32
C ALA A 91 7.71 -6.11 -2.56
N TYR A 92 6.41 -6.01 -2.81
CA TYR A 92 5.81 -5.27 -3.92
C TYR A 92 6.12 -3.77 -3.86
N PHE A 93 6.18 -3.16 -2.68
CA PHE A 93 6.59 -1.75 -2.55
C PHE A 93 8.04 -1.47 -2.99
N THR A 94 8.87 -2.49 -3.18
CA THR A 94 10.23 -2.35 -3.75
C THR A 94 10.31 -2.66 -5.25
N ASP A 95 9.27 -3.23 -5.85
CA ASP A 95 9.19 -3.61 -7.26
C ASP A 95 7.90 -3.04 -7.90
N PRO A 96 7.94 -1.81 -8.45
CA PRO A 96 6.76 -1.16 -9.01
C PRO A 96 6.08 -1.93 -10.16
N PRO A 97 6.80 -2.58 -11.10
CA PRO A 97 6.19 -3.49 -12.07
C PRO A 97 5.40 -4.66 -11.44
N ALA A 98 5.94 -5.31 -10.40
CA ALA A 98 5.22 -6.38 -9.71
C ALA A 98 3.97 -5.84 -8.98
N LEU A 99 4.08 -4.66 -8.35
CA LEU A 99 2.96 -3.99 -7.68
C LEU A 99 1.84 -3.63 -8.65
N ASP A 100 2.16 -3.15 -9.85
CA ASP A 100 1.20 -2.81 -10.91
C ASP A 100 0.45 -4.06 -11.39
N SER A 101 1.17 -5.17 -11.61
CA SER A 101 0.59 -6.47 -12.00
C SER A 101 -0.40 -6.99 -10.95
N LEU A 102 0.01 -7.03 -9.67
CA LEU A 102 -0.85 -7.45 -8.56
C LEU A 102 -2.11 -6.57 -8.44
N TYR A 103 -1.97 -5.26 -8.63
CA TYR A 103 -3.13 -4.35 -8.58
C TYR A 103 -4.07 -4.47 -9.77
N GLN A 104 -3.58 -4.81 -10.97
CA GLN A 104 -4.43 -5.12 -12.12
C GLN A 104 -5.31 -6.35 -11.84
N GLU A 105 -4.75 -7.43 -11.28
CA GLU A 105 -5.53 -8.63 -10.93
C GLU A 105 -6.55 -8.38 -9.81
N VAL A 106 -6.23 -7.53 -8.82
CA VAL A 106 -7.20 -7.07 -7.80
C VAL A 106 -8.36 -6.29 -8.44
N ILE A 107 -8.07 -5.42 -9.41
CA ILE A 107 -9.10 -4.64 -10.14
C ILE A 107 -10.01 -5.57 -10.96
N ASP A 108 -9.44 -6.55 -11.65
CA ASP A 108 -10.21 -7.50 -12.45
C ASP A 108 -11.03 -8.46 -11.56
N ALA A 109 -10.53 -8.88 -10.40
CA ALA A 109 -11.29 -9.65 -9.42
C ALA A 109 -12.53 -8.89 -8.90
N ILE A 110 -12.39 -7.60 -8.57
CA ILE A 110 -13.53 -6.71 -8.24
C ILE A 110 -14.48 -6.61 -9.45
N GLY A 111 -13.93 -6.58 -10.66
CA GLY A 111 -14.67 -6.55 -11.92
C GLY A 111 -15.56 -7.77 -12.16
N GLU A 112 -15.04 -8.99 -11.95
CA GLU A 112 -15.78 -10.24 -12.13
C GLU A 112 -16.81 -10.49 -11.03
N GLU A 113 -16.50 -10.17 -9.76
CA GLU A 113 -17.48 -10.24 -8.68
C GLU A 113 -18.66 -9.28 -8.96
N LYS A 114 -18.36 -8.04 -9.41
CA LYS A 114 -19.38 -7.07 -9.83
C LYS A 114 -20.19 -7.54 -11.04
N LYS A 115 -19.58 -8.19 -12.04
CA LYS A 115 -20.29 -8.76 -13.20
C LYS A 115 -21.27 -9.84 -12.74
N THR A 116 -20.83 -10.75 -11.87
CA THR A 116 -21.63 -11.84 -11.29
C THR A 116 -22.83 -11.28 -10.52
N LEU A 117 -22.58 -10.41 -9.55
CA LEU A 117 -23.60 -9.75 -8.71
C LEU A 117 -24.60 -8.85 -9.46
N LEU A 118 -24.37 -8.57 -10.75
CA LEU A 118 -25.28 -7.82 -11.62
C LEU A 118 -25.92 -8.68 -12.73
N GLY A 119 -25.32 -9.81 -13.09
CA GLY A 119 -25.92 -10.80 -13.99
C GLY A 119 -27.15 -11.46 -13.38
N ASP A 120 -27.02 -11.95 -12.15
CA ASP A 120 -28.08 -12.68 -11.44
C ASP A 120 -29.33 -11.81 -11.19
N LYS A 121 -29.16 -10.50 -11.09
CA LYS A 121 -30.24 -9.53 -10.82
C LYS A 121 -31.17 -9.28 -12.02
N LYS A 122 -30.98 -9.97 -13.15
CA LYS A 122 -31.82 -9.81 -14.37
C LYS A 122 -32.99 -10.80 -14.51
N ALA A 123 -33.29 -11.60 -13.50
CA ALA A 123 -34.52 -12.41 -13.47
C ALA A 123 -35.26 -12.27 -12.12
N PRO A 124 -36.41 -11.60 -12.12
CA PRO A 124 -37.64 -12.34 -11.87
C PRO A 124 -38.50 -12.41 -13.14
N LYS A 125 -38.85 -13.64 -13.55
CA LYS A 125 -39.95 -13.83 -14.51
C LYS A 125 -41.22 -13.30 -13.84
N ARG A 126 -41.88 -12.31 -14.45
CA ARG A 126 -43.28 -12.02 -14.13
C ARG A 126 -44.12 -13.19 -14.66
N GLU A 127 -44.53 -14.06 -13.75
CA GLU A 127 -45.64 -14.99 -13.98
C GLU A 127 -46.91 -14.16 -14.30
N LYS A 128 -47.81 -14.71 -15.11
CA LYS A 128 -48.98 -14.03 -15.68
C LYS A 128 -50.26 -14.65 -15.15
#